data_AF-A0A376LGG0-F1
#
_entry.id   AF-A0A376LGG0-F1
#
_cell.length_a   1.000
_cell.length_b   1.000
_cell.length_c   1.000
_cell.angle_alpha   90.00
_cell.angle_beta   90.00
_cell.angle_gamma   90.00
#
_symmetry.space_group_name_H-M   'P 1'
#
loop_
_entity.id
_entity.type
_entity.pdbx_description
1 polymer ?
#
loop_
_entity_poly.entity_id
_entity_poly.type
_entity_poly.pdbx_seq_one_letter_code
_entity_poly.pdbx_strand_id
1 'polypeptide(L)'
;MNKILLVDDDRELTSLLKELLEMEGFNVIVAHDGEQALDLLDDSIDLLLLDVMMPKKKWYRHIKSTSPDTPDACHYVDGARQ
;
A
#
# COMPACT_ATOMS: atom_id res chain seq x y z
N MET A 1 17.75 -3.69 -5.72
CA MET A 1 17.48 -2.71 -4.65
C MET A 1 15.99 -2.77 -4.46
N ASN A 2 15.52 -3.17 -3.29
CA ASN A 2 14.11 -3.54 -3.13
C ASN A 2 13.25 -2.27 -3.15
N LYS A 3 12.22 -2.26 -4.00
CA LYS A 3 11.36 -1.10 -4.26
C LYS A 3 10.04 -1.25 -3.50
N ILE A 4 9.73 -0.27 -2.66
CA ILE A 4 8.55 -0.26 -1.80
C ILE A 4 7.60 0.83 -2.28
N LEU A 5 6.31 0.50 -2.44
CA LEU A 5 5.24 1.48 -2.61
C LEU A 5 4.55 1.67 -1.25
N LEU A 6 4.66 2.87 -0.67
CA LEU A 6 4.00 3.27 0.56
C LEU A 6 2.74 4.09 0.22
N VAL A 7 1.59 3.70 0.75
CA VAL A 7 0.29 4.31 0.46
C VAL A 7 -0.38 4.72 1.77
N ASP A 8 -0.42 6.03 2.02
CA ASP A 8 -1.01 6.63 3.22
C ASP A 8 -1.32 8.12 2.96
N ASP A 9 -2.50 8.58 3.37
CA ASP A 9 -2.95 9.96 3.14
C ASP A 9 -2.29 10.98 4.08
N ASP A 10 -1.63 10.52 5.14
CA ASP A 10 -0.82 11.34 6.04
C ASP A 10 0.58 11.62 5.43
N ARG A 11 0.77 12.89 5.02
CA ARG A 11 2.02 13.35 4.40
C ARG A 11 3.20 13.43 5.37
N GLU A 12 2.96 13.70 6.65
CA GLU A 12 4.03 13.78 7.64
C GLU A 12 4.55 12.37 7.95
N LEU A 13 3.64 11.43 8.15
CA LEU A 13 3.98 10.03 8.38
C LEU A 13 4.71 9.41 7.20
N THR A 14 4.22 9.63 5.97
CA THR A 14 4.86 9.10 4.77
C THR A 14 6.26 9.66 4.53
N SER A 15 6.49 10.95 4.85
CA SER A 15 7.84 11.54 4.76
C SER A 15 8.81 10.88 5.74
N LEU A 16 8.39 10.70 7.00
CA LEU A 16 9.21 10.07 8.03
C LEU A 16 9.53 8.60 7.68
N LEU A 17 8.53 7.83 7.27
CA LEU A 17 8.70 6.43 6.89
C LEU A 17 9.57 6.27 5.66
N LYS A 18 9.41 7.15 4.67
CA LYS A 18 10.27 7.19 3.48
C LYS A 18 11.73 7.37 3.87
N GLU A 19 12.04 8.39 4.68
CA GLU A 19 13.42 8.64 5.13
C GLU A 19 14.01 7.43 5.85
N LEU A 20 13.25 6.83 6.78
CA LEU A 20 13.71 5.66 7.54
C LEU A 20 14.00 4.45 6.63
N LEU A 21 13.11 4.16 5.69
CA LEU A 21 13.27 3.04 4.77
C LEU A 21 14.39 3.29 3.73
N GLU A 22 14.55 4.52 3.26
CA GLU A 22 15.67 4.88 2.37
C GLU A 22 17.02 4.77 3.10
N MET A 23 17.08 5.09 4.40
CA MET A 23 18.28 4.87 5.22
C MET A 23 18.67 3.39 5.34
N GLU A 24 17.70 2.49 5.33
CA GLU A 24 17.91 1.03 5.31
C GLU A 24 18.26 0.49 3.91
N GLY A 25 18.32 1.36 2.90
CA GLY A 25 18.73 1.02 1.53
C GLY A 25 17.59 0.59 0.61
N PHE A 26 16.34 0.82 1.00
CA PHE A 26 15.18 0.61 0.13
C PHE A 26 14.97 1.79 -0.83
N ASN A 27 14.33 1.52 -1.97
CA ASN A 27 13.84 2.56 -2.85
C ASN A 27 12.35 2.77 -2.61
N VAL A 28 11.95 3.92 -2.07
CA VAL A 28 10.57 4.13 -1.61
C VAL A 28 9.84 5.11 -2.52
N ILE A 29 8.72 4.64 -3.06
CA ILE A 29 7.74 5.45 -3.77
C ILE A 29 6.55 5.67 -2.84
N VAL A 30 6.02 6.89 -2.82
CA VAL A 30 4.89 7.27 -1.97
C VAL A 30 3.67 7.60 -2.83
N ALA A 31 2.53 7.08 -2.44
CA ALA A 31 1.21 7.49 -2.90
C ALA A 31 0.37 7.97 -1.71
N HIS A 32 -0.50 8.96 -1.92
CA HIS A 32 -1.36 9.54 -0.89
C HIS A 32 -2.83 9.18 -1.05
N ASP A 33 -3.14 8.42 -2.09
CA ASP A 33 -4.47 7.88 -2.33
C ASP A 33 -4.38 6.63 -3.22
N GLY A 34 -5.52 5.96 -3.37
CA GLY A 34 -5.60 4.73 -4.15
C GLY A 34 -5.42 4.91 -5.66
N GLU A 35 -5.77 6.08 -6.22
CA GLU A 35 -5.61 6.33 -7.67
C GLU A 35 -4.12 6.50 -7.99
N GLN A 36 -3.44 7.34 -7.22
CA GLN A 36 -1.99 7.50 -7.31
C GLN A 36 -1.25 6.18 -7.08
N ALA A 37 -1.71 5.35 -6.13
CA ALA A 37 -1.11 4.05 -5.88
C ALA A 37 -1.22 3.12 -7.09
N LEU A 38 -2.35 3.11 -7.79
CA LEU A 38 -2.54 2.29 -8.99
C LEU A 38 -1.68 2.76 -10.16
N ASP A 39 -1.55 4.07 -10.33
CA ASP A 39 -0.70 4.65 -11.38
C ASP A 39 0.79 4.34 -11.16
N LEU A 40 1.19 4.13 -9.91
CA LEU A 40 2.56 3.84 -9.50
C LEU A 40 2.87 2.35 -9.32
N LEU A 41 1.83 1.50 -9.26
CA LEU A 41 1.98 0.07 -9.06
C LEU A 41 2.38 -0.61 -10.38
N ASP A 42 3.55 -1.22 -10.39
CA ASP A 42 4.08 -1.99 -11.50
C ASP A 42 4.82 -3.25 -11.00
N ASP A 43 5.22 -4.13 -11.93
CA ASP A 43 5.93 -5.39 -11.62
C ASP A 43 7.33 -5.17 -10.99
N SER A 44 7.82 -3.93 -10.91
CA SER A 44 9.09 -3.61 -10.25
C SER A 44 8.94 -3.30 -8.76
N ILE A 45 7.71 -3.21 -8.24
CA ILE A 45 7.42 -3.05 -6.82
C ILE A 45 7.53 -4.41 -6.11
N ASP A 46 8.46 -4.52 -5.17
CA ASP A 46 8.67 -5.74 -4.38
C ASP A 46 7.73 -5.83 -3.16
N LEU A 47 7.26 -4.67 -2.67
CA LEU A 47 6.41 -4.58 -1.47
C LEU A 47 5.46 -3.38 -1.55
N LEU A 48 4.19 -3.62 -1.19
CA LEU A 48 3.17 -2.58 -1.01
C LEU A 48 2.85 -2.44 0.49
N LEU A 49 3.08 -1.25 1.04
CA LEU A 49 2.69 -0.87 2.40
C LEU A 49 1.45 0.03 2.32
N LEU A 50 0.32 -0.44 2.84
CA LEU A 50 -0.97 0.24 2.76
C LEU A 50 -1.46 0.59 4.17
N ASP A 51 -1.90 1.84 4.38
CA ASP A 51 -2.59 2.20 5.60
C ASP A 51 -3.99 1.54 5.69
N VAL A 52 -4.27 0.94 6.84
CA VAL A 52 -5.53 0.28 7.17
C VAL A 52 -6.60 1.25 7.64
N MET A 53 -6.21 2.45 8.10
CA MET A 53 -7.10 3.48 8.60
C MET A 53 -7.72 4.33 7.49
N MET A 54 -7.10 4.37 6.30
CA MET A 54 -7.68 4.96 5.10
C MET A 54 -9.12 4.44 4.84
N PRO A 55 -10.12 5.33 4.65
CA PRO A 55 -11.51 4.93 4.49
C PRO A 55 -11.66 3.94 3.33
N LYS A 56 -12.08 2.71 3.69
CA LYS A 56 -12.16 1.52 2.83
C LYS A 56 -12.68 1.82 1.42
N LYS A 57 -13.72 2.67 1.31
CA LYS A 57 -14.46 2.97 0.07
C LYS A 57 -13.65 3.49 -1.13
N LYS A 58 -12.44 4.02 -0.95
CA LYS A 58 -11.66 4.55 -2.09
C LYS A 58 -10.71 3.53 -2.75
N TRP A 59 -10.14 2.56 -2.02
CA TRP A 59 -9.06 1.72 -2.54
C TRP A 59 -9.49 0.28 -2.92
N TYR A 60 -10.43 -0.35 -2.20
CA TYR A 60 -10.82 -1.76 -2.45
C TYR A 60 -11.48 -1.98 -3.82
N ARG A 61 -12.10 -0.95 -4.40
CA ARG A 61 -12.89 -1.10 -5.63
C ARG A 61 -11.99 -1.34 -6.85
N HIS A 62 -10.74 -0.94 -6.77
CA HIS A 62 -9.80 -1.03 -7.88
C HIS A 62 -8.98 -2.32 -7.89
N ILE A 63 -8.56 -2.82 -6.72
CA ILE A 63 -7.79 -4.07 -6.61
C ILE A 63 -8.60 -5.28 -7.09
N LYS A 64 -9.94 -5.28 -6.96
CA LYS A 64 -10.79 -6.35 -7.52
C LYS A 64 -10.98 -6.28 -9.04
N SER A 65 -10.62 -5.18 -9.71
CA SER A 65 -10.81 -5.08 -11.16
C SER A 65 -9.65 -5.68 -11.96
N THR A 66 -8.49 -5.86 -11.34
CA THR A 66 -7.25 -6.24 -12.03
C THR A 66 -6.83 -7.70 -11.90
N SER A 67 -7.51 -8.56 -11.13
CA SER A 67 -7.28 -10.03 -11.15
C SER A 67 -8.40 -10.82 -10.43
N PRO A 68 -9.03 -11.84 -11.05
CA PRO A 68 -9.93 -12.79 -10.38
C PRO A 68 -9.22 -13.83 -9.49
N ASP A 69 -7.90 -13.99 -9.65
CA ASP A 69 -7.15 -15.16 -9.15
C ASP A 69 -5.96 -14.78 -8.25
N THR A 70 -6.18 -14.01 -7.18
CA THR A 70 -5.23 -13.96 -6.07
C THR A 70 -5.75 -14.79 -4.90
N PRO A 71 -5.12 -15.95 -4.61
CA PRO A 71 -5.40 -16.69 -3.38
C PRO A 71 -4.72 -15.97 -2.20
N ASP A 72 -5.51 -15.67 -1.17
CA ASP A 72 -5.09 -15.65 0.24
C ASP A 72 -4.08 -14.62 0.77
N ALA A 73 -3.92 -13.43 0.18
CA ALA A 73 -3.18 -12.33 0.85
C ALA A 73 -4.03 -11.47 1.81
N CYS A 74 -5.34 -11.75 1.95
CA CYS A 74 -6.24 -10.99 2.82
C CYS A 74 -6.95 -11.89 3.84
N HIS A 75 -6.18 -12.64 4.63
CA HIS A 75 -6.66 -13.14 5.92
C HIS A 75 -6.77 -11.97 6.90
N TYR A 76 -7.79 -11.12 6.70
CA TYR A 76 -8.23 -10.17 7.71
C TYR A 76 -8.92 -10.98 8.83
N VAL A 77 -8.23 -11.14 9.96
CA VAL A 77 -8.85 -11.68 11.17
C VAL A 77 -9.76 -10.57 11.70
N ASP A 78 -11.05 -10.66 11.38
CA ASP A 78 -12.09 -9.76 11.88
C ASP A 78 -12.22 -9.96 13.40
N GLY A 79 -11.53 -9.11 14.16
CA GLY A 79 -11.60 -9.04 15.62
C GLY A 79 -12.88 -8.40 16.15
N ALA A 80 -14.00 -8.53 15.44
CA ALA A 80 -15.30 -8.00 15.85
C ALA A 80 -16.43 -9.03 15.64
N ARG A 81 -16.24 -10.24 16.16
CA ARG A 81 -17.34 -11.07 16.66
C ARG A 81 -16.95 -11.72 17.99
N GLN A 82 -17.13 -10.96 19.06
CA GLN A 82 -17.81 -11.36 20.29
C GLN A 82 -18.24 -10.10 21.04
#